data_AF-A0A974XFB3-F1
#
_entry.id   AF-A0A974XFB3-F1
#
_cell.length_a   1.000
_cell.length_b   1.000
_cell.length_c   1.000
_cell.angle_alpha   90.00
_cell.angle_beta   90.00
_cell.angle_gamma   90.00
#
_symmetry.space_group_name_H-M   'P 1'
#
loop_
_entity.id
_entity.type
_entity.pdbx_description
1 polymer ?
#
loop_
_entity_poly.entity_id
_entity_poly.type
_entity_poly.pdbx_seq_one_letter_code
_entity_poly.pdbx_strand_id
1 'polypeptide(L)'
;MDKLNRVTAKVDGAEYSLIGEISQEYMDEICQTVNELLTDIRKTDPLMNRNLALLLCALNLSEQLKFKDEKIKELTLRLGDMESVEELREQIRIYKEYANRNNEIYKELAGENEKLKEEMEAVKQSATQVNKKMRQYKYDVEESRKTILDLQNQLFESQIELVKANKNSGYDD
;
A
#
# COMPACT_ATOMS: atom_id res chain seq x y z
N MET A 1 3.34 38.49 -33.87
CA MET A 1 2.01 38.71 -34.50
C MET A 1 1.92 37.70 -35.62
N ASP A 2 0.99 36.74 -35.51
CA ASP A 2 0.79 35.76 -36.57
C ASP A 2 0.39 36.47 -37.86
N LYS A 3 1.05 36.07 -38.95
CA LYS A 3 0.88 36.71 -40.25
C LYS A 3 -0.42 36.18 -40.84
N LEU A 4 -1.44 37.04 -40.91
CA LEU A 4 -2.71 36.70 -41.55
C LEU A 4 -2.49 36.46 -43.05
N ASN A 5 -3.04 35.36 -43.54
CA ASN A 5 -3.03 34.97 -44.94
C ASN A 5 -4.27 35.55 -45.63
N ARG A 6 -4.11 35.94 -46.90
CA ARG A 6 -5.24 36.20 -47.80
C ARG A 6 -5.57 34.89 -48.51
N VAL A 7 -6.79 34.41 -48.35
CA VAL A 7 -7.29 33.17 -48.98
C VAL A 7 -8.52 33.47 -49.82
N THR A 8 -8.81 32.63 -50.81
CA THR A 8 -9.99 32.74 -51.68
C THR A 8 -10.89 31.54 -51.48
N ALA A 9 -12.14 31.76 -51.06
CA ALA A 9 -13.16 30.74 -50.92
C ALA A 9 -14.04 30.66 -52.18
N LYS A 10 -14.30 29.45 -52.68
CA LYS A 10 -15.14 29.19 -53.85
C LYS A 10 -16.39 28.41 -53.43
N VAL A 11 -17.53 29.09 -53.32
CA VAL A 11 -18.79 28.50 -52.84
C VAL A 11 -19.91 28.75 -53.85
N ASP A 12 -20.52 27.67 -54.32
CA ASP A 12 -21.65 27.69 -55.27
C ASP A 12 -21.36 28.57 -56.50
N GLY A 13 -20.13 28.45 -57.03
CA GLY A 13 -19.64 29.21 -58.19
C GLY A 13 -19.31 30.69 -57.93
N ALA A 14 -19.43 31.19 -56.69
CA ALA A 14 -18.98 32.52 -56.30
C ALA A 14 -17.63 32.49 -55.58
N GLU A 15 -16.81 33.52 -55.82
CA GLU A 15 -15.50 33.69 -55.22
C GLU A 15 -15.51 34.79 -54.16
N TYR A 16 -14.96 34.49 -52.98
CA TYR A 16 -14.88 35.39 -51.83
C TYR A 16 -13.43 35.46 -51.32
N SER A 17 -12.85 36.66 -51.30
CA SER A 17 -11.53 36.87 -50.68
C SER A 17 -11.67 37.11 -49.18
N LEU A 18 -10.97 36.30 -48.38
CA LEU A 18 -10.96 36.35 -46.92
C LEU A 18 -9.53 36.58 -46.41
N ILE A 19 -9.41 37.19 -45.24
CA ILE A 19 -8.12 37.36 -44.55
C ILE A 19 -8.23 36.65 -43.21
N GLY A 20 -7.33 35.72 -42.93
CA GLY A 20 -7.38 34.91 -41.72
C GLY A 20 -6.12 34.09 -41.48
N GLU A 21 -6.09 33.34 -40.38
CA GLU A 21 -4.96 32.46 -40.02
C GLU A 21 -4.96 31.13 -40.80
N ILE A 22 -6.04 30.86 -41.52
CA ILE A 22 -6.26 29.64 -42.29
C ILE A 22 -5.39 29.61 -43.56
N SER A 23 -4.90 28.43 -43.94
CA SER A 23 -4.20 28.21 -45.22
C SER A 23 -5.19 28.13 -46.39
N GLN A 24 -4.72 28.39 -47.62
CA GLN A 24 -5.56 28.22 -48.81
C GLN A 24 -6.06 26.76 -48.94
N GLU A 25 -5.20 25.78 -48.66
CA GLU A 25 -5.52 24.35 -48.70
C GLU A 25 -6.68 23.99 -47.78
N TYR A 26 -6.62 24.41 -46.50
CA TYR A 26 -7.72 24.13 -45.56
C TYR A 26 -9.01 24.89 -45.92
N MET A 27 -8.90 26.09 -46.51
CA MET A 27 -10.06 26.81 -47.03
C MET A 27 -10.70 26.07 -48.21
N ASP A 28 -9.89 25.48 -49.10
CA ASP A 28 -10.38 24.69 -50.23
C ASP A 28 -11.12 23.43 -49.75
N GLU A 29 -10.64 22.76 -48.69
CA GLU A 29 -11.33 21.63 -48.05
C GLU A 29 -12.69 22.04 -47.44
N ILE A 30 -12.75 23.19 -46.76
CA ILE A 30 -14.00 23.75 -46.24
C ILE A 30 -14.96 24.03 -47.40
N CYS A 31 -14.48 24.68 -48.47
CA CYS A 31 -15.30 24.99 -49.64
C CYS A 31 -15.82 23.73 -50.31
N GLN A 32 -15.00 22.69 -50.44
CA GLN A 32 -15.41 21.40 -50.96
C GLN A 32 -16.55 20.81 -50.12
N THR A 33 -16.39 20.76 -48.80
CA THR A 33 -17.42 20.24 -47.87
C THR A 33 -18.74 21.00 -48.02
N VAL A 34 -18.68 22.34 -48.06
CA VAL A 34 -19.86 23.19 -48.23
C VAL A 34 -20.53 22.98 -49.59
N ASN A 35 -19.75 22.86 -50.68
CA ASN A 35 -20.28 22.64 -52.02
C ASN A 35 -20.92 21.26 -52.17
N GLU A 36 -20.36 20.22 -51.56
CA GLU A 36 -20.95 18.88 -51.51
C GLU A 36 -22.31 18.90 -50.80
N LEU A 37 -22.39 19.55 -49.62
CA LEU A 37 -23.65 19.72 -48.89
C LEU A 37 -24.69 20.50 -49.69
N LEU A 38 -24.30 21.59 -50.36
CA LEU A 38 -25.19 22.36 -51.22
C LEU A 38 -25.69 21.54 -52.41
N THR A 39 -24.82 20.71 -52.98
CA THR A 39 -25.20 19.80 -54.07
C THR A 39 -26.25 18.80 -53.60
N ASP A 40 -26.09 18.20 -52.42
CA ASP A 40 -27.04 17.24 -51.86
C ASP A 40 -28.38 17.89 -51.49
N ILE A 41 -28.33 19.09 -50.92
CA ILE A 41 -29.53 19.89 -50.62
C ILE A 41 -30.32 20.20 -51.91
N ARG A 42 -29.65 20.59 -53.00
CA ARG A 42 -30.29 20.86 -54.29
C ARG A 42 -30.82 19.62 -55.00
N LYS A 43 -30.25 18.43 -54.76
CA LYS A 43 -30.83 17.16 -55.28
C LYS A 43 -32.23 16.89 -54.72
N THR A 44 -32.52 17.40 -53.53
CA THR A 44 -33.79 17.15 -52.84
C THR A 44 -34.94 18.00 -53.41
N ASP A 45 -34.64 19.22 -53.86
CA ASP A 45 -35.60 20.09 -54.57
C ASP A 45 -34.90 20.83 -55.74
N PRO A 46 -35.14 20.42 -56.99
CA PRO A 46 -34.55 21.05 -58.17
C PRO A 46 -34.97 22.51 -58.42
N LEU A 47 -36.10 22.97 -57.85
CA LEU A 47 -36.57 24.36 -57.99
C LEU A 47 -36.06 25.27 -56.85
N MET A 48 -35.20 24.74 -55.97
CA MET A 48 -34.72 25.48 -54.82
C MET A 48 -33.86 26.68 -55.20
N ASN A 49 -34.26 27.85 -54.70
CA ASN A 49 -33.48 29.06 -54.90
C ASN A 49 -32.15 29.01 -54.13
N ARG A 50 -31.17 29.80 -54.60
CA ARG A 50 -29.81 29.82 -54.05
C ARG A 50 -29.77 30.19 -52.56
N ASN A 51 -30.56 31.18 -52.14
CA ASN A 51 -30.55 31.67 -50.77
C ASN A 51 -31.10 30.63 -49.78
N LEU A 52 -32.15 29.89 -50.17
CA LEU A 52 -32.73 28.82 -49.36
C LEU A 52 -31.77 27.64 -49.25
N ALA A 53 -31.09 27.26 -50.33
CA ALA A 53 -30.06 26.23 -50.29
C ALA A 53 -28.92 26.59 -49.33
N LEU A 54 -28.43 27.84 -49.38
CA LEU A 54 -27.41 28.34 -48.45
C LEU A 54 -27.91 28.36 -46.99
N LEU A 55 -29.17 28.77 -46.76
CA LEU A 55 -29.76 28.78 -45.42
C LEU A 55 -29.88 27.36 -44.85
N LEU A 56 -30.36 26.39 -45.64
CA LEU A 56 -30.43 24.99 -45.23
C LEU A 56 -29.03 24.40 -44.99
N CYS A 57 -28.04 24.77 -45.81
CA CYS A 57 -26.66 24.36 -45.60
C CYS A 57 -26.12 24.89 -44.26
N ALA A 58 -26.40 26.15 -43.94
CA ALA A 58 -26.01 26.73 -42.66
C ALA A 58 -26.69 26.03 -41.47
N LEU A 59 -27.97 25.68 -41.58
CA LEU A 59 -28.69 24.92 -40.55
C LEU A 59 -28.09 23.52 -40.35
N ASN A 60 -27.83 22.80 -41.44
CA ASN A 60 -27.24 21.45 -41.39
C ASN A 60 -25.84 21.47 -40.76
N LEU A 61 -24.99 22.44 -41.14
CA LEU A 61 -23.66 22.61 -40.54
C LEU A 61 -23.75 22.96 -39.05
N SER A 62 -24.72 23.80 -38.66
CA SER A 62 -24.94 24.16 -37.26
C SER A 62 -25.39 22.96 -36.42
N GLU A 63 -26.26 22.10 -36.97
CA GLU A 63 -26.67 20.85 -36.32
C GLU A 63 -25.48 19.90 -36.16
N GLN A 64 -24.69 19.68 -37.23
CA GLN A 64 -23.50 18.84 -37.17
C GLN A 64 -22.48 19.33 -36.13
N LEU A 65 -22.26 20.64 -36.06
CA LEU A 65 -21.37 21.23 -35.06
C LEU A 65 -21.90 20.96 -33.65
N LYS A 66 -23.19 21.21 -33.40
CA LYS A 66 -23.81 20.98 -32.09
C LYS A 66 -23.74 19.50 -31.68
N PHE A 67 -23.99 18.58 -32.60
CA PHE A 67 -23.86 17.14 -32.36
C PHE A 67 -22.43 16.74 -32.00
N LYS A 68 -21.43 17.27 -32.72
CA LYS A 68 -20.01 17.04 -32.41
C LYS A 68 -19.63 17.60 -31.03
N ASP A 69 -20.10 18.79 -30.67
CA ASP A 69 -19.84 19.38 -29.36
C ASP A 69 -20.44 18.55 -28.22
N GLU A 70 -21.68 18.08 -28.38
CA GLU A 70 -22.32 17.16 -27.42
C GLU A 70 -21.53 15.85 -27.30
N LYS A 71 -21.05 15.31 -28.42
CA LYS A 71 -20.24 14.09 -28.41
C LYS A 71 -18.88 14.28 -27.75
N ILE A 72 -18.22 15.40 -27.98
CA ILE A 72 -16.96 15.76 -27.32
C ILE A 72 -17.19 15.85 -25.81
N LYS A 73 -18.24 16.54 -25.35
CA LYS A 73 -18.57 16.61 -23.91
C LYS A 73 -18.77 15.23 -23.29
N GLU A 74 -19.50 14.34 -23.98
CA GLU A 74 -19.70 12.97 -23.53
C GLU A 74 -18.37 12.20 -23.42
N LEU A 75 -17.52 12.31 -24.44
CA LEU A 75 -16.22 11.63 -24.47
C LEU A 75 -15.27 12.18 -23.39
N THR A 76 -15.24 13.49 -23.17
CA THR A 76 -14.44 14.12 -22.10
C THR A 76 -14.88 13.64 -20.73
N LEU A 77 -16.19 13.48 -20.49
CA LEU A 77 -16.70 12.94 -19.22
C LEU A 77 -16.21 11.50 -19.00
N ARG A 78 -16.32 10.64 -20.03
CA ARG A 78 -15.84 9.25 -19.97
C ARG A 78 -14.32 9.15 -19.77
N LEU A 79 -13.55 10.08 -20.33
CA LEU A 79 -12.10 10.18 -20.12
C LEU A 79 -11.77 10.51 -18.66
N GLY A 80 -12.51 11.44 -18.03
CA GLY A 80 -12.38 11.73 -16.60
C GLY A 80 -12.66 10.50 -15.72
N ASP A 81 -13.68 9.72 -16.09
CA ASP A 81 -13.96 8.44 -15.40
C ASP A 81 -12.78 7.45 -15.56
N MET A 82 -12.11 7.42 -16.72
CA MET A 82 -10.95 6.56 -16.95
C MET A 82 -9.71 7.00 -16.15
N GLU A 83 -9.47 8.31 -15.98
CA GLU A 83 -8.40 8.81 -15.10
C GLU A 83 -8.58 8.32 -13.67
N SER A 84 -9.83 8.28 -13.18
CA SER A 84 -10.14 7.72 -11.85
C SER A 84 -9.84 6.21 -11.75
N VAL A 85 -9.94 5.46 -12.85
CA VAL A 85 -9.59 4.03 -12.90
C VAL A 85 -8.08 3.85 -12.78
N GLU A 86 -7.29 4.73 -13.38
CA GLU A 86 -5.82 4.67 -13.29
C GLU A 86 -5.35 4.98 -11.86
N GLU A 87 -5.96 5.98 -11.22
CA GLU A 87 -5.73 6.28 -9.79
C GLU A 87 -6.09 5.09 -8.89
N LEU A 88 -7.23 4.44 -9.14
CA LEU A 88 -7.64 3.24 -8.40
C LEU A 88 -6.67 2.07 -8.61
N ARG A 89 -6.14 1.89 -9.82
CA ARG A 89 -5.13 0.86 -10.11
C ARG A 89 -3.84 1.11 -9.32
N GLU A 90 -3.41 2.36 -9.23
CA GLU A 90 -2.23 2.74 -8.47
C GLU A 90 -2.44 2.51 -6.96
N GLN A 91 -3.61 2.90 -6.42
CA GLN A 91 -3.95 2.60 -5.03
C GLN A 91 -3.95 1.09 -4.75
N ILE A 92 -4.53 0.27 -5.64
CA ILE A 92 -4.51 -1.19 -5.51
C ILE A 92 -3.08 -1.74 -5.50
N ARG A 93 -2.17 -1.19 -6.33
CA ARG A 93 -0.77 -1.57 -6.35
C ARG A 93 -0.11 -1.30 -5.00
N ILE A 94 -0.27 -0.09 -4.48
CA ILE A 94 0.27 0.33 -3.19
C ILE A 94 -0.26 -0.55 -2.06
N TYR A 95 -1.58 -0.80 -2.00
CA TYR A 95 -2.17 -1.67 -0.98
C TYR A 95 -1.67 -3.12 -1.05
N LYS A 96 -1.42 -3.64 -2.25
CA LYS A 96 -0.81 -4.98 -2.41
C LYS A 96 0.62 -5.03 -1.85
N GLU A 97 1.43 -4.01 -2.11
CA GLU A 97 2.78 -3.93 -1.54
C GLU A 97 2.77 -3.85 -0.02
N TYR A 98 1.89 -3.02 0.56
CA TYR A 98 1.69 -2.98 2.01
C TYR A 98 1.24 -4.31 2.58
N ALA A 99 0.31 -5.01 1.93
CA ALA A 99 -0.17 -6.31 2.38
C ALA A 99 0.95 -7.36 2.36
N ASN A 100 1.78 -7.37 1.31
CA ASN A 100 2.93 -8.28 1.21
C ASN A 100 3.95 -8.02 2.32
N ARG A 101 4.30 -6.75 2.54
CA ARG A 101 5.26 -6.36 3.57
C ARG A 101 4.76 -6.67 4.97
N ASN A 102 3.47 -6.44 5.24
CA ASN A 102 2.86 -6.85 6.51
C ASN A 102 2.94 -8.38 6.69
N ASN A 103 2.71 -9.16 5.64
CA ASN A 103 2.77 -10.62 5.71
C ASN A 103 4.20 -11.12 6.03
N GLU A 104 5.22 -10.49 5.46
CA GLU A 104 6.62 -10.76 5.80
C GLU A 104 6.92 -10.47 7.27
N ILE A 105 6.49 -9.29 7.76
CA ILE A 105 6.62 -8.90 9.17
C ILE A 105 5.91 -9.91 10.09
N TYR A 106 4.70 -10.34 9.75
CA TYR A 106 3.98 -11.35 10.53
C TYR A 106 4.72 -12.69 10.59
N LYS A 107 5.37 -13.11 9.50
CA LYS A 107 6.18 -14.34 9.49
C LYS A 107 7.41 -14.22 10.39
N GLU A 108 8.09 -13.08 10.34
CA GLU A 108 9.25 -12.81 11.21
C GLU A 108 8.85 -12.82 12.69
N LEU A 109 7.79 -12.09 13.05
CA LEU A 109 7.22 -12.06 14.41
C LEU A 109 6.75 -13.44 14.89
N ALA A 110 6.20 -14.26 13.99
CA ALA A 110 5.80 -15.62 14.34
C ALA A 110 7.03 -16.48 14.68
N GLY A 111 8.10 -16.39 13.89
CA GLY A 111 9.36 -17.10 14.16
C GLY A 111 10.06 -16.62 15.42
N GLU A 112 10.05 -15.32 15.69
CA GLU A 112 10.61 -14.76 16.93
C GLU A 112 9.83 -15.20 18.17
N ASN A 113 8.48 -15.22 18.09
CA ASN A 113 7.64 -15.75 19.16
C ASN A 113 7.89 -17.23 19.45
N GLU A 114 8.17 -18.03 18.43
CA GLU A 114 8.48 -19.45 18.62
C GLU A 114 9.79 -19.64 19.38
N LYS A 115 10.85 -18.92 18.99
CA LYS A 115 12.14 -18.92 19.71
C LYS A 115 11.99 -18.47 21.16
N LEU A 116 11.25 -17.38 21.40
CA LEU A 116 10.98 -16.89 22.75
C LEU A 116 10.24 -17.92 23.61
N LYS A 117 9.30 -18.68 23.02
CA LYS A 117 8.63 -19.77 23.75
C LYS A 117 9.59 -20.89 24.12
N GLU A 118 10.48 -21.29 23.21
CA GLU A 118 11.50 -22.31 23.49
C GLU A 118 12.45 -21.87 24.61
N GLU A 119 12.95 -20.62 24.54
CA GLU A 119 13.81 -20.04 25.58
C GLU A 119 13.10 -19.97 26.93
N MET A 120 11.83 -19.55 26.94
CA MET A 120 11.03 -19.48 28.17
C MET A 120 10.86 -20.85 28.82
N GLU A 121 10.62 -21.90 28.02
CA GLU A 121 10.48 -23.26 28.54
C GLU A 121 11.81 -23.81 29.07
N ALA A 122 12.94 -23.51 28.40
CA ALA A 122 14.26 -23.87 28.88
C ALA A 122 14.60 -23.18 30.22
N VAL A 123 14.32 -21.88 30.34
CA VAL A 123 14.51 -21.13 31.59
C VAL A 123 13.64 -21.71 32.71
N LYS A 124 12.38 -22.03 32.41
CA LYS A 124 11.46 -22.64 33.37
C LYS A 124 11.98 -23.99 33.87
N GLN A 125 12.47 -24.85 32.96
CA GLN A 125 13.08 -26.12 33.34
C GLN A 125 14.31 -25.92 34.23
N SER A 126 15.20 -25.01 33.85
CA SER A 126 16.38 -24.67 34.67
C SER A 126 15.99 -24.16 36.06
N ALA A 127 15.01 -23.27 36.15
CA ALA A 127 14.49 -22.77 37.42
C ALA A 127 13.92 -23.89 38.31
N THR A 128 13.24 -24.89 37.73
CA THR A 128 12.77 -26.05 38.49
C THR A 128 13.92 -26.90 39.01
N GLN A 129 14.98 -27.10 38.23
CA GLN A 129 16.17 -27.85 38.66
C GLN A 129 16.92 -27.13 39.78
N VAL A 130 17.13 -25.82 39.65
CA VAL A 130 17.77 -25.00 40.69
C VAL A 130 16.95 -25.06 41.99
N ASN A 131 15.63 -24.95 41.91
CA ASN A 131 14.76 -25.08 43.09
C ASN A 131 14.87 -26.46 43.77
N LYS A 132 14.97 -27.56 42.99
CA LYS A 132 15.21 -28.90 43.55
C LYS A 132 16.55 -28.98 44.27
N LYS A 133 17.63 -28.53 43.63
CA LYS A 133 18.97 -28.49 44.25
C LYS A 133 18.98 -27.63 45.52
N MET A 134 18.30 -26.49 45.51
CA MET A 134 18.18 -25.62 46.68
C MET A 134 17.48 -26.31 47.85
N ARG A 135 16.45 -27.13 47.60
CA ARG A 135 15.80 -27.94 48.64
C ARG A 135 16.73 -29.03 49.17
N GLN A 136 17.46 -29.70 48.28
CA GLN A 136 18.43 -30.73 48.66
C GLN A 136 19.52 -30.14 49.56
N TYR A 137 20.16 -29.04 49.15
CA TYR A 137 21.18 -28.39 49.96
C TYR A 137 20.66 -27.90 51.32
N LYS A 138 19.40 -27.45 51.41
CA LYS A 138 18.79 -27.13 52.71
C LYS A 138 18.68 -28.36 53.61
N TYR A 139 18.29 -29.51 53.05
CA TYR A 139 18.23 -30.77 53.80
C TYR A 139 19.63 -31.20 54.26
N ASP A 140 20.60 -31.24 53.35
CA ASP A 140 21.97 -31.66 53.65
C ASP A 140 22.64 -30.77 54.71
N VAL A 141 22.34 -29.46 54.70
CA VAL A 141 22.81 -28.51 55.73
C VAL A 141 22.20 -28.78 57.10
N GLU A 142 20.91 -29.07 57.18
CA GLU A 142 20.25 -29.43 58.44
C GLU A 142 20.77 -30.77 59.00
N GLU A 143 20.97 -31.76 58.13
CA GLU A 143 21.57 -33.05 58.52
C GLU A 143 23.01 -32.90 58.99
N SER A 144 23.82 -32.10 58.28
CA SER A 144 25.19 -31.78 58.69
C SER A 144 25.21 -31.07 60.05
N ARG A 145 24.29 -30.13 60.28
CA ARG A 145 24.14 -29.46 61.58
C ARG A 145 23.84 -30.44 62.71
N LYS A 146 22.92 -31.37 62.49
CA LYS A 146 22.59 -32.41 63.48
C LYS A 146 23.81 -33.28 63.79
N THR A 147 24.51 -33.72 62.76
CA THR A 147 25.73 -34.55 62.90
C THR A 147 26.83 -33.82 63.68
N ILE A 148 27.05 -32.54 63.40
CA ILE A 148 28.00 -31.71 64.15
C ILE A 148 27.60 -31.65 65.63
N LEU A 149 26.30 -31.50 65.92
CA LEU A 149 25.80 -31.39 67.28
C LEU A 149 25.97 -32.71 68.06
N ASP A 150 25.72 -33.85 67.42
CA ASP A 150 25.94 -35.18 67.99
C ASP A 150 27.43 -35.42 68.29
N LEU A 151 28.33 -35.07 67.36
CA LEU A 151 29.78 -35.15 67.55
C LEU A 151 30.26 -34.22 68.67
N GLN A 152 29.72 -33.00 68.75
CA GLN A 152 30.02 -32.07 69.84
C GLN A 152 29.62 -32.66 71.20
N ASN A 153 28.44 -33.27 71.30
CA ASN A 153 27.99 -33.93 72.53
C ASN A 153 28.91 -35.09 72.94
N GLN A 154 29.29 -35.96 71.99
CA GLN A 154 30.24 -37.04 72.25
C GLN A 154 31.60 -36.53 72.74
N LEU A 155 32.07 -35.42 72.16
CA LEU A 155 33.35 -34.82 72.54
C LEU A 155 33.27 -34.21 73.95
N PHE A 156 32.14 -33.59 74.31
CA PHE A 156 31.90 -33.13 75.68
C PHE A 156 31.85 -34.29 76.68
N GLU A 157 31.16 -35.39 76.36
CA GLU A 157 31.12 -36.58 77.21
C GLU A 157 32.52 -37.15 77.45
N SER A 158 33.30 -37.33 76.37
CA SER A 158 34.68 -37.80 76.45
C SER A 158 35.57 -36.87 77.28
N GLN A 159 35.41 -35.54 77.14
CA GLN A 159 36.12 -34.57 77.98
C GLN A 159 35.73 -34.68 79.46
N ILE A 160 34.45 -34.86 79.77
CA ILE A 160 33.98 -35.07 81.15
C ILE A 160 34.58 -36.33 81.74
N GLU A 161 34.61 -37.43 80.98
CA GLU A 161 35.22 -38.69 81.41
C GLU A 161 36.72 -38.56 81.69
N LEU A 162 37.47 -37.89 80.81
CA LEU A 162 38.90 -37.62 81.02
C LEU A 162 39.15 -36.82 82.30
N VAL A 163 38.34 -35.80 82.59
CA VAL A 163 38.45 -35.01 83.83
C VAL A 163 38.11 -35.85 85.06
N LYS A 164 37.12 -36.74 84.99
CA LYS A 164 36.79 -37.66 86.08
C LYS A 164 37.92 -38.66 86.33
N ALA A 165 38.50 -39.24 85.28
CA ALA A 165 39.62 -40.16 85.37
C ALA A 165 40.85 -39.48 86.01
N ASN A 166 41.18 -38.26 85.59
CA ASN A 166 42.29 -37.49 86.18
C ASN A 166 42.05 -37.09 87.65
N LYS A 167 40.80 -36.91 88.09
CA LYS A 167 40.48 -36.69 89.52
C LYS A 167 40.59 -37.95 90.37
N ASN A 168 40.31 -39.12 89.80
CA ASN A 168 40.39 -40.40 90.51
C ASN A 168 41.83 -40.93 90.59
N SER A 169 42.69 -40.64 89.61
CA SER A 169 44.14 -40.95 89.66
C SER A 169 44.96 -40.02 90.57
N GLY A 170 44.37 -38.97 91.14
CA GLY A 170 45.04 -38.07 92.10
C GLY A 170 44.87 -38.46 93.57
N TYR A 171 44.27 -39.61 93.87
CA TYR A 171 44.06 -40.13 95.23
C TYR A 171 44.84 -41.41 95.56
N ASP A 172 45.69 -41.88 94.63
CA ASP A 172 46.66 -42.95 94.84
C ASP A 172 48.09 -42.39 94.69
N ASP A 173 48.49 -41.53 95.63
CA ASP A 173 49.88 -41.34 96.12
C ASP A 173 49.91 -40.39 97.34
#